data_AF-A0A940F9J3-F1
#
_entry.id   AF-A0A940F9J3-F1
#
_cell.length_a   1.000
_cell.length_b   1.000
_cell.length_c   1.000
_cell.angle_alpha   90.00
_cell.angle_beta   90.00
_cell.angle_gamma   90.00
#
_symmetry.space_group_name_H-M   'P 1'
#
loop_
_entity.id
_entity.type
_entity.pdbx_description
1 polymer ?
#
loop_
_entity_poly.entity_id
_entity_poly.type
_entity_poly.pdbx_seq_one_letter_code
_entity_poly.pdbx_strand_id
1 'polypeptide(L)'
;MSVADDDWRRAGQETVFPPGTSWQLKLYRAWRPNWEHDHCVMCWAKLAEPGFSEAHRELTESDGAVLARGYTTTAEHPAGAGYHWLCEACFADFKEEFGWVAMPAS
;
A
#
# COMPACT_ATOMS: atom_id res chain seq x y z
N MET A 1 -8.43 17.31 -4.55
CA MET A 1 -8.20 18.22 -3.41
C MET A 1 -6.79 17.92 -2.93
N SER A 2 -5.91 18.91 -2.83
CA SER A 2 -4.56 18.68 -2.33
C SER A 2 -4.59 18.39 -0.84
N VAL A 3 -3.82 17.39 -0.41
CA VAL A 3 -3.60 17.08 1.00
C VAL A 3 -2.81 18.23 1.64
N ALA A 4 -3.09 18.58 2.90
CA ALA A 4 -2.36 19.63 3.59
C ALA A 4 -0.86 19.30 3.71
N ASP A 5 -0.01 20.33 3.70
CA ASP A 5 1.45 20.18 3.79
C ASP A 5 1.91 19.62 5.15
N ASP A 6 1.10 19.79 6.20
CA ASP A 6 1.34 19.29 7.57
C ASP A 6 0.61 17.97 7.87
N ASP A 7 0.13 17.26 6.84
CA ASP A 7 -0.53 15.96 7.02
C ASP A 7 0.43 14.95 7.68
N TRP A 8 -0.01 14.38 8.80
CA TRP A 8 0.76 13.45 9.63
C TRP A 8 1.25 12.19 8.89
N ARG A 9 0.65 11.85 7.74
CA ARG A 9 1.05 10.72 6.89
C ARG A 9 2.35 10.99 6.13
N ARG A 10 2.81 12.25 6.07
CA ARG A 10 4.09 12.66 5.49
C ARG A 10 5.18 12.46 6.54
N ALA A 11 5.81 11.28 6.52
CA ALA A 11 6.84 10.90 7.49
C ALA A 11 8.18 10.54 6.83
N GLY A 12 8.49 11.12 5.66
CA GLY A 12 9.77 10.95 4.93
C GLY A 12 9.67 10.03 3.71
N GLN A 13 8.55 9.33 3.52
CA GLN A 13 8.33 8.39 2.42
C GLN A 13 8.27 9.09 1.05
N GLU A 14 7.88 10.35 1.02
CA GLU A 14 7.89 11.20 -0.18
C GLU A 14 9.29 11.35 -0.81
N THR A 15 10.35 11.16 -0.02
CA THR A 15 11.73 11.18 -0.53
C THR A 15 12.20 9.81 -1.04
N VAL A 16 11.50 8.75 -0.67
CA VAL A 16 11.81 7.35 -1.03
C VAL A 16 11.12 6.96 -2.34
N PHE A 17 9.97 7.56 -2.64
CA PHE A 17 9.15 7.26 -3.83
C PHE A 17 9.11 8.47 -4.78
N PRO A 18 10.14 8.66 -5.63
CA PRO A 18 10.21 9.83 -6.51
C PRO A 18 9.08 9.84 -7.56
N PRO A 19 8.83 11.01 -8.19
CA PRO A 19 7.94 11.10 -9.34
C PRO A 19 8.28 10.06 -10.42
N GLY A 20 7.25 9.44 -10.97
CA GLY A 20 7.37 8.31 -11.90
C GLY A 20 7.40 6.93 -11.23
N THR A 21 7.37 6.83 -9.89
CA THR A 21 7.26 5.53 -9.22
C THR A 21 5.97 4.81 -9.66
N SER A 22 6.14 3.61 -10.21
CA SER A 22 5.06 2.74 -10.69
C SER A 22 4.44 1.93 -9.55
N TRP A 23 3.12 1.97 -9.46
CA TRP A 23 2.34 1.24 -8.47
C TRP A 23 1.23 0.43 -9.13
N GLN A 24 0.93 -0.74 -8.58
CA GLN A 24 -0.11 -1.63 -9.10
C GLN A 24 -1.08 -2.04 -7.99
N LEU A 25 -2.38 -1.90 -8.23
CA LEU A 25 -3.41 -2.38 -7.31
C LEU A 25 -3.44 -3.91 -7.30
N LYS A 26 -3.27 -4.52 -6.13
CA LYS A 26 -3.27 -5.98 -5.92
C LYS A 26 -3.97 -6.38 -4.63
N LEU A 27 -4.51 -7.60 -4.61
CA LEU A 27 -4.79 -8.30 -3.36
C LEU A 27 -3.46 -8.51 -2.61
N TYR A 28 -3.47 -8.25 -1.32
CA TYR A 28 -2.31 -8.50 -0.48
C TYR A 28 -2.05 -10.00 -0.36
N ARG A 29 -0.77 -10.38 -0.45
CA ARG A 29 -0.28 -11.73 -0.20
C ARG A 29 0.88 -11.65 0.76
N ALA A 30 0.87 -12.52 1.77
CA ALA A 30 1.96 -12.65 2.71
C ALA A 30 3.26 -12.97 1.97
N TRP A 31 4.31 -12.19 2.24
CA TRP A 31 5.61 -12.35 1.58
C TRP A 31 6.23 -13.74 1.81
N ARG A 32 5.97 -14.32 2.99
CA ARG A 32 6.45 -15.64 3.41
C ARG A 32 5.55 -16.20 4.50
N PRO A 33 5.61 -17.51 4.84
CA PRO A 33 4.65 -18.16 5.73
C PRO A 33 4.51 -17.58 7.13
N ASN A 34 5.51 -16.85 7.64
CA ASN A 34 5.49 -16.20 8.94
C ASN A 34 5.37 -14.67 8.87
N TRP A 35 4.94 -14.14 7.72
CA TRP A 35 4.75 -12.71 7.47
C TRP A 35 3.25 -12.42 7.34
N GLU A 36 2.61 -12.22 8.47
CA GLU A 36 1.14 -12.16 8.58
C GLU A 36 0.52 -10.88 7.97
N HIS A 37 1.27 -9.79 7.87
CA HIS A 37 0.78 -8.52 7.32
C HIS A 37 1.92 -7.57 6.92
N ASP A 38 1.58 -6.58 6.09
CA ASP A 38 2.36 -5.36 5.86
C ASP A 38 1.59 -4.13 6.33
N HIS A 39 2.24 -2.97 6.19
CA HIS A 39 1.65 -1.69 6.52
C HIS A 39 1.71 -0.75 5.31
N CYS A 40 0.68 0.09 5.19
CA CYS A 40 0.72 1.24 4.30
C CYS A 40 1.90 2.12 4.70
N VAL A 41 2.80 2.40 3.76
CA VAL A 41 4.01 3.19 4.05
C VAL A 41 3.71 4.62 4.48
N MET A 42 2.51 5.15 4.19
CA MET A 42 2.09 6.51 4.55
C MET A 42 1.36 6.54 5.90
N CYS A 43 0.26 5.79 6.03
CA CYS A 43 -0.63 5.90 7.20
C CYS A 43 -0.55 4.72 8.17
N TRP A 44 0.31 3.74 7.91
CA TRP A 44 0.47 2.54 8.73
C TRP A 44 -0.79 1.66 8.85
N ALA A 45 -1.81 1.87 8.01
CA ALA A 45 -2.93 0.94 7.92
C ALA A 45 -2.41 -0.46 7.59
N LYS A 46 -2.93 -1.49 8.26
CA LYS A 46 -2.50 -2.87 8.04
C LYS A 46 -3.06 -3.41 6.74
N LEU A 47 -2.25 -4.17 6.02
CA LEU A 47 -2.66 -4.99 4.89
C LEU A 47 -2.38 -6.45 5.22
N ALA A 48 -3.39 -7.31 5.13
CA ALA A 48 -3.23 -8.72 5.42
C ALA A 48 -3.91 -9.59 4.36
N GLU A 49 -3.43 -10.82 4.24
CA GLU A 49 -3.94 -11.76 3.26
C GLU A 49 -5.18 -12.44 3.85
N PRO A 50 -6.37 -12.32 3.25
CA PRO A 50 -7.59 -12.93 3.80
C PRO A 50 -7.46 -14.45 3.98
N GLY A 51 -6.67 -15.10 3.11
CA GLY A 51 -6.42 -16.54 3.16
C GLY A 51 -5.34 -16.99 4.15
N PHE A 52 -4.70 -16.10 4.89
CA PHE A 52 -3.60 -16.46 5.79
C PHE A 52 -4.06 -17.30 6.99
N SER A 53 -5.20 -16.92 7.59
CA SER A 53 -5.92 -17.71 8.59
C SER A 53 -7.37 -17.25 8.70
N GLU A 54 -8.21 -17.99 9.41
CA GLU A 54 -9.60 -17.58 9.67
C GLU A 54 -9.68 -16.21 10.36
N ALA A 55 -8.80 -15.94 11.33
CA ALA A 55 -8.74 -14.64 11.99
C ALA A 55 -8.37 -13.51 11.01
N HIS A 56 -7.49 -13.75 10.04
CA HIS A 56 -7.15 -12.73 9.03
C HIS A 56 -8.30 -12.47 8.06
N ARG A 57 -9.08 -13.51 7.70
CA ARG A 57 -10.31 -13.34 6.94
C ARG A 57 -11.28 -12.43 7.67
N GLU A 58 -11.58 -12.71 8.94
CA GLU A 58 -12.49 -11.88 9.74
C GLU A 58 -12.00 -10.43 9.87
N LEU A 59 -10.70 -10.24 10.12
CA LEU A 59 -10.10 -8.90 10.20
C LEU A 59 -10.24 -8.11 8.89
N THR A 60 -10.02 -8.77 7.76
CA THR A 60 -10.09 -8.12 6.43
C THR A 60 -11.53 -7.88 5.95
N GLU A 61 -12.51 -8.56 6.54
CA GLU A 61 -13.95 -8.35 6.31
C GLU A 61 -14.59 -7.38 7.33
N SER A 62 -13.83 -6.94 8.34
CA SER A 62 -14.28 -6.01 9.38
C SER A 62 -14.41 -4.56 8.88
N ASP A 63 -14.70 -3.60 9.78
CA ASP A 63 -14.97 -2.18 9.49
C ASP A 63 -13.72 -1.38 9.06
N GLY A 64 -12.95 -1.90 8.09
CA GLY A 64 -11.82 -1.22 7.47
C GLY A 64 -10.52 -1.17 8.29
N ALA A 65 -10.45 -1.87 9.43
CA ALA A 65 -9.27 -1.86 10.30
C ALA A 65 -8.05 -2.56 9.67
N VAL A 66 -8.28 -3.58 8.84
CA VAL A 66 -7.25 -4.30 8.08
C VAL A 66 -7.70 -4.43 6.63
N LEU A 67 -6.82 -4.10 5.70
CA LEU A 67 -7.12 -4.05 4.28
C LEU A 67 -6.68 -5.33 3.57
N ALA A 68 -7.53 -5.87 2.70
CA ALA A 68 -7.19 -7.03 1.86
C ALA A 68 -6.41 -6.67 0.59
N ARG A 69 -6.35 -5.37 0.24
CA ARG A 69 -5.77 -4.89 -1.02
C ARG A 69 -5.17 -3.51 -0.88
N GLY A 70 -4.25 -3.22 -1.79
CA GLY A 70 -3.56 -1.94 -1.86
C GLY A 70 -2.74 -1.81 -3.13
N TYR A 71 -2.15 -0.64 -3.31
CA TYR A 71 -1.17 -0.38 -4.35
C TYR A 71 0.20 -0.87 -3.87
N THR A 72 0.90 -1.62 -4.71
CA THR A 72 2.25 -2.11 -4.41
C THR A 72 3.24 -1.79 -5.51
N THR A 73 4.51 -1.71 -5.15
CA THR A 73 5.59 -1.51 -6.12
C THR A 73 5.61 -2.60 -7.18
N THR A 74 6.07 -2.24 -8.38
CA THR A 74 6.20 -3.16 -9.53
C THR A 74 7.63 -3.72 -9.61
N ALA A 75 7.87 -4.58 -10.60
CA ALA A 75 9.21 -5.12 -10.87
C ALA A 75 10.24 -4.04 -11.25
N GLU A 76 9.79 -2.83 -11.62
CA GLU A 76 10.65 -1.69 -11.96
C GLU A 76 11.23 -1.02 -10.71
N HIS A 77 10.60 -1.19 -9.55
CA HIS A 77 11.11 -0.62 -8.30
C HIS A 77 12.42 -1.32 -7.90
N PRO A 78 13.45 -0.61 -7.40
CA PRO A 78 14.74 -1.22 -7.06
C PRO A 78 14.66 -2.38 -6.05
N ALA A 79 13.67 -2.35 -5.16
CA ALA A 79 13.42 -3.43 -4.19
C ALA A 79 12.51 -4.56 -4.72
N GLY A 80 11.99 -4.43 -5.95
CA GLY A 80 11.12 -5.40 -6.61
C GLY A 80 9.62 -5.20 -6.37
N ALA A 81 8.85 -6.09 -7.01
CA ALA A 81 7.39 -6.09 -6.93
C ALA A 81 6.90 -6.59 -5.57
N GLY A 82 5.84 -5.98 -5.04
CA GLY A 82 5.27 -6.43 -3.75
C GLY A 82 6.00 -5.93 -2.52
N TYR A 83 7.06 -5.11 -2.68
CA TYR A 83 7.97 -4.75 -1.58
C TYR A 83 7.43 -3.63 -0.69
N HIS A 84 6.81 -2.60 -1.28
CA HIS A 84 6.12 -1.55 -0.52
C HIS A 84 4.63 -1.56 -0.82
N TRP A 85 3.83 -1.15 0.16
CA TRP A 85 2.37 -1.13 0.06
C TRP A 85 1.79 0.24 0.45
N LEU A 86 0.76 0.64 -0.27
CA LEU A 86 -0.07 1.81 -0.01
C LEU A 86 -1.53 1.36 0.06
N CYS A 87 -2.27 1.86 1.04
CA CYS A 87 -3.73 1.75 0.98
C CYS A 87 -4.26 2.61 -0.18
N GLU A 88 -5.44 2.27 -0.70
CA GLU A 88 -6.05 2.99 -1.82
C GLU A 88 -6.30 4.47 -1.50
N ALA A 89 -6.66 4.78 -0.26
CA ALA A 89 -6.87 6.16 0.18
C ALA A 89 -5.57 6.98 0.09
N CYS A 90 -4.45 6.46 0.62
CA CYS A 90 -3.17 7.18 0.53
C CYS A 90 -2.68 7.27 -0.92
N PHE A 91 -2.89 6.24 -1.74
CA PHE A 91 -2.56 6.34 -3.16
C PHE A 91 -3.41 7.43 -3.84
N ALA A 92 -4.72 7.47 -3.61
CA ALA A 92 -5.60 8.48 -4.20
C ALA A 92 -5.23 9.90 -3.77
N ASP A 93 -4.89 10.09 -2.50
CA ASP A 93 -4.58 11.37 -1.90
C ASP A 93 -3.24 11.95 -2.37
N PHE A 94 -2.23 11.10 -2.56
CA PHE A 94 -0.85 11.56 -2.81
C PHE A 94 -0.34 11.33 -4.24
N LYS A 95 -1.00 10.49 -5.06
CA LYS A 95 -0.47 10.14 -6.40
C LYS A 95 -0.23 11.35 -7.31
N GLU A 96 -1.13 12.34 -7.27
CA GLU A 96 -1.05 13.51 -8.17
C GLU A 96 0.09 14.42 -7.74
N GLU A 97 0.21 14.66 -6.44
CA GLU A 97 1.24 15.51 -5.87
C GLU A 97 2.64 14.91 -6.03
N PHE A 98 2.80 13.62 -5.73
CA PHE A 98 4.09 12.94 -5.83
C PHE A 98 4.40 12.41 -7.23
N GLY A 99 3.49 12.60 -8.20
CA GLY A 99 3.67 12.13 -9.58
C GLY A 99 3.79 10.61 -9.69
N TRP A 100 3.07 9.86 -8.85
CA TRP A 100 3.04 8.40 -8.90
C TRP A 100 2.18 7.88 -10.05
N VAL A 101 2.59 6.76 -10.64
CA VAL A 101 1.94 6.18 -11.81
C VAL A 101 1.15 4.95 -11.41
N ALA A 102 -0.14 4.93 -11.73
CA ALA A 102 -0.97 3.74 -11.61
C ALA A 102 -0.79 2.85 -12.85
N MET A 103 -0.23 1.66 -12.64
CA MET A 103 -0.15 0.63 -13.66
C MET A 103 -1.49 -0.13 -13.76
N PRO A 104 -1.83 -0.66 -14.94
CA PRO A 104 -3.02 -1.49 -15.09
C PRO A 104 -3.00 -2.66 -14.10
N ALA A 105 -4.18 -3.03 -13.58
CA ALA A 105 -4.32 -4.29 -12.85
C ALA A 105 -3.98 -5.45 -13.79
N SER A 106 -3.12 -6.36 -13.32
CA SER A 106 -2.80 -7.62 -14.01
C SER A 106 -3.76 -8.73 -13.61
#